data_AF-A0A819TFQ8-F1
#
_entry.id   AF-A0A819TFQ8-F1
#
_cell.length_a   1.000
_cell.length_b   1.000
_cell.length_c   1.000
_cell.angle_alpha   90.00
_cell.angle_beta   90.00
_cell.angle_gamma   90.00
#
_symmetry.space_group_name_H-M   'P 1'
#
loop_
_entity.id
_entity.type
_entity.pdbx_description
1 polymer ?
#
loop_
_entity_poly.entity_id
_entity_poly.type
_entity_poly.pdbx_seq_one_letter_code
_entity_poly.pdbx_strand_id
1 'polypeptide(L)'
;MLKDSIIQYFDENVFHTPSSICSHHRSEVAISRRYNKRHNKQRLRQLHQTVTRNIAPVWQLAHLKTYLKHKQIKYSRLPEIHRHQLSIRFNNPAYQQQAEQLLSEHDFDANSYYNWIHNKH
;
A
#
# COMPACT_ATOMS: atom_id res chain seq x y z
N MET A 1 -68.83 24.22 -29.47
CA MET A 1 -67.92 25.38 -29.52
C MET A 1 -67.66 25.79 -28.08
N LEU A 2 -66.56 25.31 -27.50
CA LEU A 2 -65.95 25.74 -26.22
C LEU A 2 -64.58 25.03 -26.17
N LYS A 3 -63.73 25.35 -27.16
CA LYS A 3 -62.28 25.29 -26.99
C LYS A 3 -61.97 26.60 -26.28
N ASP A 4 -61.40 26.57 -25.08
CA ASP A 4 -60.56 27.64 -24.49
C ASP A 4 -60.41 27.47 -22.96
N SER A 5 -59.89 26.33 -22.50
CA SER A 5 -59.54 26.17 -21.06
C SER A 5 -58.38 25.20 -20.83
N ILE A 6 -57.36 25.19 -21.70
CA ILE A 6 -56.11 24.44 -21.48
C ILE A 6 -54.88 25.37 -21.51
N ILE A 7 -55.08 26.69 -21.44
CA ILE A 7 -54.00 27.67 -21.41
C ILE A 7 -54.15 28.55 -20.18
N GLN A 8 -54.08 27.94 -18.99
CA GLN A 8 -53.91 28.71 -17.74
C GLN A 8 -53.28 27.89 -16.62
N TYR A 9 -52.39 26.96 -16.97
CA TYR A 9 -51.65 26.17 -15.99
C TYR A 9 -50.14 26.43 -15.99
N PHE A 10 -49.64 27.35 -16.84
CA PHE A 10 -48.20 27.55 -17.03
C PHE A 10 -47.66 28.92 -16.60
N ASP A 11 -48.44 29.77 -15.94
CA ASP A 11 -48.00 31.16 -15.66
C ASP A 11 -47.81 31.52 -14.17
N GLU A 12 -47.84 30.55 -13.24
CA GLU A 12 -47.61 30.84 -11.81
C GLU A 12 -46.63 29.89 -11.11
N ASN A 13 -45.73 29.24 -11.85
CA ASN A 13 -44.57 28.61 -11.22
C ASN A 13 -43.32 29.40 -11.57
N VAL A 14 -43.19 30.53 -10.87
CA VAL A 14 -41.90 31.17 -10.60
C VAL A 14 -40.93 30.06 -10.20
N PHE A 15 -40.02 29.71 -11.11
CA PHE A 15 -38.90 28.84 -10.79
C PHE A 15 -38.07 29.56 -9.73
N HIS A 16 -38.37 29.30 -8.46
CA HIS A 16 -37.42 29.55 -7.38
C HIS A 16 -36.24 28.62 -7.62
N THR A 17 -35.25 29.11 -8.36
CA THR A 17 -33.91 28.51 -8.36
C THR A 17 -33.46 28.48 -6.90
N PRO A 18 -33.19 27.32 -6.28
CA PRO A 18 -32.60 27.32 -4.96
C PRO A 18 -31.23 27.98 -5.08
N SER A 19 -31.16 29.24 -4.65
CA SER A 19 -29.94 30.01 -4.46
C SER A 19 -29.21 29.44 -3.25
N SER A 20 -28.55 28.30 -3.44
CA SER A 20 -27.28 27.95 -2.83
C SER A 20 -27.01 26.49 -3.19
N ILE A 21 -25.96 26.27 -3.98
CA ILE A 21 -25.28 24.98 -3.91
C ILE A 21 -24.66 24.97 -2.51
N CYS A 22 -25.40 24.46 -1.53
CA CYS A 22 -24.87 24.18 -0.21
C CYS A 22 -23.84 23.07 -0.41
N SER A 23 -22.58 23.46 -0.62
CA SER A 23 -21.49 22.50 -0.59
C SER A 23 -21.48 21.94 0.83
N HIS A 24 -21.88 20.69 0.99
CA HIS A 24 -21.79 19.99 2.27
C HIS A 24 -20.30 19.88 2.62
N HIS A 25 -19.76 20.94 3.22
CA HIS A 25 -18.40 20.95 3.73
C HIS A 25 -18.40 20.16 5.03
N ARG A 26 -17.54 19.15 5.10
CA ARG A 26 -17.35 18.39 6.33
C ARG A 26 -16.67 19.30 7.36
N SER A 27 -16.99 19.14 8.64
CA SER A 27 -16.20 19.81 9.67
C SER A 27 -14.74 19.36 9.60
N GLU A 28 -13.82 20.22 10.00
CA GLU A 28 -12.38 19.89 10.10
C GLU A 28 -12.13 18.60 10.90
N VAL A 29 -12.92 18.39 11.95
CA VAL A 29 -12.88 17.17 12.77
C VAL A 29 -13.26 15.93 11.95
N ALA A 30 -14.32 16.00 11.14
CA ALA A 30 -14.75 14.90 10.28
C ALA A 30 -13.75 14.62 9.14
N ILE A 31 -13.12 15.66 8.61
CA ILE A 31 -12.05 15.56 7.61
C ILE A 31 -10.82 14.86 8.21
N SER A 32 -10.34 15.34 9.37
CA SER A 32 -9.19 14.78 10.09
C SER A 32 -9.41 13.31 10.45
N ARG A 33 -10.58 12.95 10.99
CA ARG A 33 -10.94 11.54 11.27
C ARG A 33 -10.87 10.66 10.02
N ARG A 34 -11.35 11.14 8.87
CA ARG A 34 -11.28 10.40 7.60
C ARG A 34 -9.83 10.20 7.15
N TYR A 35 -8.99 11.23 7.25
CA TYR A 35 -7.58 11.13 6.90
C TYR A 35 -6.85 10.14 7.80
N ASN A 36 -7.04 10.21 9.12
CA ASN A 36 -6.45 9.26 10.06
C ASN A 36 -6.86 7.82 9.76
N LYS A 37 -8.15 7.58 9.48
CA LYS A 37 -8.64 6.24 9.09
C LYS A 37 -8.01 5.75 7.79
N ARG A 38 -7.90 6.60 6.77
CA ARG A 38 -7.25 6.27 5.50
C ARG A 38 -5.76 5.98 5.68
N HIS A 39 -5.05 6.84 6.42
CA HIS A 39 -3.63 6.71 6.70
C HIS A 39 -3.33 5.40 7.45
N ASN A 40 -4.09 5.11 8.52
CA ASN A 40 -3.93 3.86 9.28
C ASN A 40 -4.21 2.63 8.42
N LYS A 41 -5.25 2.65 7.58
CA LYS A 41 -5.54 1.56 6.65
C LYS A 41 -4.39 1.32 5.66
N GLN A 42 -3.80 2.39 5.14
CA GLN A 42 -2.66 2.30 4.23
C GLN A 42 -1.40 1.79 4.95
N ARG A 43 -1.12 2.28 6.17
CA ARG A 43 -0.02 1.81 7.00
C ARG A 43 -0.12 0.32 7.30
N LEU A 44 -1.29 -0.15 7.73
CA LEU A 44 -1.52 -1.57 8.00
C LEU A 44 -1.28 -2.42 6.74
N ARG A 45 -1.79 -1.99 5.58
CA ARG A 45 -1.53 -2.68 4.30
C ARG A 45 -0.03 -2.78 3.98
N GLN A 46 0.73 -1.72 4.21
CA GLN A 46 2.17 -1.72 3.98
C GLN A 46 2.92 -2.64 4.94
N LEU A 47 2.52 -2.68 6.22
CA LEU A 47 3.09 -3.59 7.22
C LEU A 47 2.85 -5.05 6.86
N HIS A 48 1.62 -5.42 6.49
CA HIS A 48 1.29 -6.78 6.04
C HIS A 48 1.98 -7.21 4.74
N GLN A 49 2.61 -6.27 4.05
CA GLN A 49 3.29 -6.49 2.77
C GLN A 49 4.80 -6.39 2.89
N THR A 50 5.36 -6.32 4.09
CA THR A 50 6.81 -6.18 4.30
C THR A 50 7.32 -7.28 5.20
N VAL A 51 8.35 -8.00 4.74
CA VAL A 51 9.14 -8.91 5.58
C VAL A 51 10.39 -8.17 6.01
N THR A 52 10.64 -8.12 7.32
CA THR A 52 11.83 -7.51 7.90
C THR A 52 12.72 -8.58 8.54
N ARG A 53 14.01 -8.58 8.21
CA ARG A 53 14.99 -9.51 8.79
C ARG A 53 16.22 -8.74 9.27
N ASN A 54 16.83 -9.20 10.36
CA ASN A 54 18.14 -8.71 10.76
C ASN A 54 19.18 -9.20 9.75
N ILE A 55 20.22 -8.40 9.52
CA ILE A 55 21.21 -8.69 8.50
C ILE A 55 22.62 -8.32 8.96
N ALA A 56 23.56 -9.23 8.74
CA ALA A 56 24.96 -8.99 9.05
C ALA A 56 25.57 -7.93 8.10
N PRO A 57 26.53 -7.10 8.57
CA PRO A 57 27.11 -6.01 7.78
C PRO A 57 27.83 -6.45 6.49
N VAL A 58 28.21 -7.73 6.39
CA VAL A 58 28.89 -8.31 5.23
C VAL A 58 27.99 -8.38 3.99
N TRP A 59 26.67 -8.34 4.17
CA TRP A 59 25.73 -8.38 3.07
C TRP A 59 25.63 -7.04 2.36
N GLN A 60 26.03 -7.05 1.09
CA GLN A 60 25.81 -5.92 0.19
C GLN A 60 24.49 -6.06 -0.55
N LEU A 61 23.91 -4.92 -0.96
CA LEU A 61 22.65 -4.90 -1.70
C LEU A 61 22.69 -5.75 -2.99
N ALA A 62 23.84 -5.78 -3.69
CA ALA A 62 24.01 -6.62 -4.89
C ALA A 62 23.89 -8.12 -4.56
N HIS A 63 24.58 -8.56 -3.50
CA HIS A 63 24.53 -9.95 -3.04
C HIS A 63 23.13 -10.36 -2.63
N LEU A 64 22.43 -9.49 -1.88
CA LEU A 64 21.04 -9.71 -1.48
C LEU A 64 20.11 -9.91 -2.67
N LYS A 65 20.21 -9.08 -3.71
CA LYS A 65 19.38 -9.26 -4.93
C LYS A 65 19.60 -10.64 -5.54
N THR A 66 20.86 -11.05 -5.67
CA THR A 66 21.19 -12.35 -6.27
C THR A 66 20.80 -13.53 -5.37
N TYR A 67 20.93 -13.40 -4.05
CA TYR A 67 20.52 -14.42 -3.08
C TYR A 67 19.00 -14.60 -3.06
N LEU A 68 18.24 -13.50 -2.98
CA LEU A 68 16.78 -13.55 -3.04
C LEU A 68 16.28 -14.16 -4.37
N LYS A 69 16.96 -13.85 -5.48
CA LYS A 69 16.68 -14.48 -6.78
C LYS A 69 16.97 -15.99 -6.75
N HIS A 70 18.08 -16.41 -6.15
CA HIS A 70 18.43 -17.82 -5.98
C HIS A 70 17.39 -18.58 -5.16
N LYS A 71 16.89 -17.97 -4.08
CA LYS A 71 15.77 -18.48 -3.25
C LYS A 71 14.38 -18.33 -3.91
N GLN A 72 14.32 -17.87 -5.17
CA GLN A 72 13.09 -17.67 -5.94
C GLN A 72 12.08 -16.69 -5.30
N ILE A 73 12.56 -15.73 -4.53
CA ILE A 73 11.72 -14.76 -3.82
C ILE A 73 11.36 -13.61 -4.76
N LYS A 74 10.06 -13.43 -5.00
CA LYS A 74 9.50 -12.35 -5.82
C LYS A 74 9.08 -11.18 -4.94
N TYR A 75 9.70 -10.02 -5.13
CA TYR A 75 9.42 -8.79 -4.39
C TYR A 75 9.01 -7.65 -5.32
N SER A 76 8.27 -6.67 -4.79
CA SER A 76 7.71 -5.55 -5.58
C SER A 76 8.63 -4.33 -5.67
N ARG A 77 9.53 -4.17 -4.70
CA ARG A 77 10.51 -3.07 -4.64
C ARG A 77 11.87 -3.59 -4.22
N LEU A 78 12.91 -2.88 -4.63
CA LEU A 78 14.28 -3.19 -4.22
C LEU A 78 14.36 -3.31 -2.69
N PRO A 79 15.05 -4.35 -2.17
CA PRO A 79 15.24 -4.48 -0.73
C PRO A 79 15.98 -3.27 -0.18
N GLU A 80 15.46 -2.73 0.91
CA GLU A 80 16.04 -1.57 1.60
C GLU A 80 16.83 -2.08 2.82
N ILE A 81 18.05 -1.58 3.02
CA ILE A 81 18.86 -1.87 4.21
C ILE A 81 18.86 -0.62 5.08
N HIS A 82 18.44 -0.76 6.32
CA HIS A 82 18.48 0.33 7.30
C HIS A 82 18.82 -0.24 8.68
N ARG A 83 19.82 0.30 9.37
CA ARG A 83 20.23 -0.11 10.74
C ARG A 83 20.34 -1.63 10.92
N HIS A 84 21.05 -2.30 10.00
CA HIS A 84 21.19 -3.77 10.01
C HIS A 84 19.87 -4.53 9.92
N GLN A 85 18.85 -3.92 9.30
CA GLN A 85 17.59 -4.57 8.94
C GLN A 85 17.38 -4.52 7.43
N LEU A 86 17.07 -5.68 6.87
CA LEU A 86 16.62 -5.86 5.51
C LEU A 86 15.10 -5.78 5.47
N SER A 87 14.55 -4.85 4.69
CA SER A 87 13.12 -4.74 4.43
C SER A 87 12.80 -5.16 3.01
N ILE A 88 11.99 -6.21 2.86
CA ILE A 88 11.54 -6.74 1.57
C ILE A 88 10.05 -6.46 1.43
N ARG A 89 9.66 -5.68 0.43
CA ARG A 89 8.25 -5.35 0.18
C ARG A 89 7.65 -6.22 -0.91
N PHE A 90 6.40 -6.60 -0.72
CA PHE A 90 5.60 -7.45 -1.58
C PHE A 90 4.34 -6.71 -2.02
N ASN A 91 3.82 -7.04 -3.19
CA ASN A 91 2.52 -6.55 -3.67
C ASN A 91 1.40 -7.58 -3.47
N ASN A 92 1.77 -8.85 -3.26
CA ASN A 92 0.87 -9.97 -3.12
C ASN A 92 1.14 -10.67 -1.76
N PRO A 93 0.11 -10.85 -0.90
CA PRO A 93 0.27 -11.55 0.37
C PRO A 93 0.77 -12.99 0.21
N ALA A 94 0.43 -13.69 -0.88
CA ALA A 94 0.93 -15.05 -1.10
C ALA A 94 2.46 -15.09 -1.27
N TYR A 95 3.06 -14.09 -1.95
CA TYR A 95 4.51 -14.01 -2.08
C TYR A 95 5.20 -13.61 -0.77
N GLN A 96 4.53 -12.79 0.04
CA GLN A 96 5.01 -12.45 1.37
C GLN A 96 5.02 -13.69 2.28
N GLN A 97 3.93 -14.46 2.33
CA GLN A 97 3.86 -15.71 3.10
C GLN A 97 4.88 -16.74 2.63
N GLN A 98 5.04 -16.91 1.31
CA GLN A 98 6.07 -17.78 0.76
C GLN A 98 7.48 -17.32 1.18
N ALA A 99 7.75 -16.02 1.16
CA ALA A 99 9.04 -15.49 1.59
C ALA A 99 9.29 -15.71 3.09
N GLU A 100 8.27 -15.60 3.95
CA GLU A 100 8.40 -15.90 5.38
C GLU A 100 8.70 -17.38 5.64
N GLN A 101 8.14 -18.29 4.83
CA GLN A 101 8.41 -19.72 4.94
C GLN A 101 9.80 -20.09 4.40
N LEU A 102 10.27 -19.42 3.34
CA LEU A 102 11.57 -19.71 2.71
C LEU A 102 12.76 -19.03 3.39
N LEU A 103 12.55 -17.87 4.02
CA LEU A 103 13.59 -17.11 4.69
C LEU A 103 13.63 -17.47 6.17
N SER A 104 14.67 -18.19 6.56
CA SER A 104 14.99 -18.40 7.98
C SER A 104 15.48 -17.11 8.63
N GLU A 105 15.39 -17.02 9.96
CA GLU A 105 15.97 -15.91 10.73
C GLU A 105 17.48 -15.80 10.53
N HIS A 106 18.15 -16.93 10.28
CA HIS A 106 19.61 -17.03 10.14
C HIS A 106 20.12 -16.92 8.69
N ASP A 107 19.22 -16.80 7.70
CA ASP A 107 19.62 -16.75 6.28
C ASP A 107 20.54 -15.55 5.97
N PHE A 108 20.47 -14.49 6.79
CA PHE A 108 21.22 -13.24 6.61
C PHE A 108 22.35 -13.04 7.63
N ASP A 109 22.75 -14.09 8.34
CA ASP A 109 23.93 -14.07 9.22
C ASP A 109 25.23 -14.10 8.40
N ALA A 110 26.34 -13.74 9.05
CA ALA A 110 27.65 -13.73 8.40
C ALA A 110 28.08 -15.13 7.93
N ASN A 111 27.80 -16.17 8.72
CA ASN A 111 28.12 -17.55 8.37
C ASN A 111 27.36 -18.00 7.11
N SER A 112 26.06 -17.69 7.03
CA SER A 112 25.22 -17.99 5.87
C SER A 112 25.73 -17.30 4.61
N TYR A 113 26.21 -16.07 4.74
CA TYR A 113 26.84 -15.34 3.64
C TYR A 113 28.09 -16.05 3.11
N TYR A 114 29.04 -16.37 3.98
CA TYR A 114 30.28 -17.03 3.57
C TYR A 114 30.01 -18.40 2.95
N ASN A 115 29.14 -19.21 3.57
CA ASN A 115 28.75 -20.50 3.01
C ASN A 115 28.14 -20.36 1.61
N TRP A 116 27.25 -19.38 1.42
CA TRP A 116 26.61 -19.19 0.12
C TRP A 116 27.58 -18.67 -0.96
N ILE A 117 28.49 -17.74 -0.62
CA ILE A 117 29.49 -17.24 -1.57
C ILE A 117 30.50 -18.34 -1.93
N HIS A 118 30.97 -19.11 -0.96
CA HIS A 118 31.93 -20.20 -1.21
C HIS A 118 31.32 -21.33 -2.05
N ASN A 119 30.05 -21.69 -1.81
CA ASN A 119 29.36 -22.74 -2.58
C ASN A 119 28.86 -22.26 -3.96
N LYS A 120 29.08 -20.98 -4.31
CA LYS A 120 28.70 -20.40 -5.60
C LYS A 120 29.78 -20.63 -6.67
N HIS A 121 30.96 -21.11 -6.26
CA HIS A 121 32.08 -21.52 -7.09
C HIS A 121 32.19 -23.05 -7.09
#